data_AF-A0A7X3R933-F1
#
_entry.id   AF-A0A7X3R933-F1
#
_cell.length_a   1.000
_cell.length_b   1.000
_cell.length_c   1.000
_cell.angle_alpha   90.00
_cell.angle_beta   90.00
_cell.angle_gamma   90.00
#
_symmetry.space_group_name_H-M   'P 1'
#
loop_
_entity.id
_entity.type
_entity.pdbx_description
1 polymer ?
#
loop_
_entity_poly.entity_id
_entity_poly.type
_entity_poly.pdbx_seq_one_letter_code
_entity_poly.pdbx_strand_id
1 'polypeptide(L)'
;AEVYYIHVLPHCAIGPVAFTSCMHVDAVIPNFLAQEQVDWALGGDILKEHWKVVDGHIELPDKPGLGIEIDEQAIRERAPYREELGGEHFYDSDGSVADW
;
A
#
# COMPACT_ATOMS: atom_id res chain seq x y z
N ALA A 1 10.56 10.55 -14.34
CA ALA A 1 9.56 11.56 -13.95
C ALA A 1 10.24 12.90 -13.66
N GLU A 2 11.20 12.95 -12.74
CA GLU A 2 11.88 14.18 -12.29
C GLU A 2 12.42 15.09 -13.40
N VAL A 3 13.25 14.57 -14.33
CA VAL A 3 13.84 15.38 -15.42
C VAL A 3 12.82 15.92 -16.44
N TYR A 4 11.57 15.44 -16.36
CA TYR A 4 10.45 15.91 -17.17
C TYR A 4 9.46 16.75 -16.35
N TYR A 5 9.82 17.15 -15.13
CA TYR A 5 8.97 17.94 -14.22
C TYR A 5 7.63 17.28 -13.87
N ILE A 6 7.60 15.95 -13.80
CA ILE A 6 6.42 15.18 -13.44
C ILE A 6 6.53 14.75 -11.97
N HIS A 7 5.46 15.01 -11.20
CA HIS A 7 5.34 14.56 -9.82
C HIS A 7 5.09 13.05 -9.72
N VAL A 8 5.50 12.47 -8.59
CA VAL A 8 5.27 11.05 -8.27
C VAL A 8 4.25 10.94 -7.15
N LEU A 9 3.25 10.10 -7.38
CA LEU A 9 2.28 9.65 -6.39
C LEU A 9 2.21 8.13 -6.49
N PRO A 10 2.95 7.38 -5.67
CA PRO A 10 2.99 5.93 -5.79
C PRO A 10 1.61 5.32 -5.53
N HIS A 11 1.17 4.44 -6.44
CA HIS A 11 0.01 3.60 -6.20
C HIS A 11 0.30 2.63 -5.06
N CYS A 12 -0.54 2.62 -4.02
CA CYS A 12 -0.37 1.79 -2.85
C CYS A 12 -1.71 1.43 -2.20
N ALA A 13 -2.41 0.48 -2.80
CA ALA A 13 -3.71 -0.01 -2.34
C ALA A 13 -3.66 -1.44 -1.73
N ILE A 14 -2.49 -1.87 -1.26
CA ILE A 14 -2.28 -3.26 -0.78
C ILE A 14 -2.03 -3.23 0.74
N GLY A 15 -0.82 -3.57 1.20
CA GLY A 15 -0.54 -3.85 2.61
C GLY A 15 0.62 -3.05 3.20
N PRO A 16 0.82 -3.16 4.52
CA PRO A 16 1.74 -2.30 5.28
C PRO A 16 3.21 -2.40 4.86
N VAL A 17 3.64 -3.56 4.34
CA VAL A 17 5.00 -3.75 3.84
C VAL A 17 5.24 -2.90 2.59
N ALA A 18 4.31 -2.95 1.63
CA ALA A 18 4.38 -2.14 0.42
C ALA A 18 4.25 -0.65 0.76
N PHE A 19 3.32 -0.31 1.63
CA PHE A 19 3.10 1.07 2.09
C PHE A 19 4.35 1.69 2.72
N THR A 20 5.00 0.97 3.61
CA THR A 20 6.22 1.48 4.26
C THR A 20 7.39 1.56 3.28
N SER A 21 7.46 0.64 2.31
CA SER A 21 8.43 0.72 1.22
C SER A 21 8.22 1.96 0.34
N CYS A 22 6.96 2.31 0.03
CA CYS A 22 6.62 3.55 -0.68
C CYS A 22 7.06 4.79 0.12
N MET A 23 6.76 4.84 1.43
CA MET A 23 7.18 5.96 2.29
C MET A 23 8.68 6.20 2.28
N HIS A 24 9.51 5.14 2.23
CA HIS A 24 10.96 5.31 2.09
C HIS A 24 11.37 5.93 0.75
N VAL A 25 10.67 5.63 -0.34
CA VAL A 25 10.89 6.26 -1.64
C VAL A 25 10.42 7.72 -1.60
N ASP A 26 9.24 7.97 -1.05
CA ASP A 26 8.65 9.32 -0.92
C ASP A 26 9.57 10.27 -0.16
N ALA A 27 10.22 9.77 0.90
CA ALA A 27 11.12 10.54 1.73
C ALA A 27 12.40 11.00 1.03
N VAL A 28 12.82 10.34 -0.06
CA VAL A 28 14.12 10.57 -0.71
C VAL A 28 14.05 11.12 -2.12
N ILE A 29 12.89 11.07 -2.78
CA ILE A 29 12.73 11.65 -4.12
C ILE A 29 12.32 13.13 -4.03
N PRO A 30 12.90 14.02 -4.85
CA PRO A 30 12.62 15.45 -4.78
C PRO A 30 11.29 15.86 -5.43
N ASN A 31 10.64 14.95 -6.18
CA ASN A 31 9.42 15.20 -6.93
C ASN A 31 8.20 14.42 -6.41
N PHE A 32 8.24 13.97 -5.15
CA PHE A 32 7.07 13.42 -4.45
C PHE A 32 5.95 14.47 -4.33
N LEU A 33 4.69 14.04 -4.42
CA LEU A 33 3.53 14.92 -4.26
C LEU A 33 2.53 14.43 -3.20
N ALA A 34 2.13 13.16 -3.25
CA ALA A 34 1.24 12.56 -2.26
C ALA A 34 1.36 11.03 -2.29
N GLN A 35 1.03 10.40 -1.17
CA GLN A 35 1.07 8.94 -1.03
C GLN A 35 -0.36 8.41 -0.91
N GLU A 36 -0.72 7.46 -1.77
CA GLU A 36 -1.97 6.73 -1.62
C GLU A 36 -1.92 5.84 -0.36
N GLN A 37 -3.00 5.83 0.40
CA GLN A 37 -3.14 5.02 1.60
C GLN A 37 -4.57 4.50 1.72
N VAL A 38 -4.67 3.21 2.08
CA VAL A 38 -5.92 2.54 2.46
C VAL A 38 -5.80 2.03 3.89
N ASP A 39 -6.89 1.93 4.65
CA ASP A 39 -6.83 1.62 6.09
C ASP A 39 -6.09 0.30 6.39
N TRP A 40 -6.22 -0.68 5.51
CA TRP A 40 -5.51 -1.96 5.61
C TRP A 40 -3.97 -1.78 5.60
N ALA A 41 -3.47 -0.83 4.83
CA ALA A 41 -2.05 -0.52 4.71
C ALA A 41 -1.45 0.11 5.98
N LEU A 42 -2.28 0.62 6.91
CA LEU A 42 -1.79 1.13 8.19
C LEU A 42 -1.34 0.00 9.12
N GLY A 43 -1.75 -1.25 8.83
CA GLY A 43 -1.26 -2.44 9.52
C GLY A 43 -1.85 -2.67 10.91
N GLY A 44 -3.01 -2.04 11.22
CA GLY A 44 -3.64 -2.02 12.54
C GLY A 44 -3.71 -3.36 13.29
N ASP A 45 -3.92 -4.46 12.57
CA ASP A 45 -4.12 -5.79 13.14
C ASP A 45 -2.98 -6.78 12.88
N ILE A 46 -1.96 -6.39 12.10
CA ILE A 46 -0.92 -7.29 11.61
C ILE A 46 0.49 -6.75 11.82
N LEU A 47 0.63 -5.49 12.24
CA LEU A 47 1.88 -4.92 12.74
C LEU A 47 1.81 -4.80 14.25
N LYS A 48 2.97 -4.95 14.91
CA LYS A 48 3.07 -4.68 16.35
C LYS A 48 2.85 -3.21 16.70
N GLU A 49 3.27 -2.32 15.79
CA GLU A 49 3.03 -0.89 15.85
C GLU A 49 2.50 -0.45 14.49
N HIS A 50 1.27 0.10 14.48
CA HIS A 50 0.59 0.53 13.26
C HIS A 50 0.83 2.02 12.97
N TRP A 51 0.72 2.37 11.70
CA TRP A 51 0.83 3.75 11.24
C TRP A 51 -0.40 4.57 11.66
N LYS A 52 -0.19 5.86 11.92
CA LYS A 52 -1.25 6.80 12.28
C LYS A 52 -1.27 7.95 11.31
N VAL A 53 -2.44 8.20 10.74
CA VAL A 53 -2.70 9.41 9.96
C VAL A 53 -3.08 10.52 10.94
N VAL A 54 -2.31 11.60 10.96
CA VAL A 54 -2.56 12.81 11.73
C VAL A 54 -2.65 13.97 10.75
N ASP A 55 -3.82 14.63 10.69
CA ASP A 55 -4.08 15.75 9.79
C ASP A 55 -3.69 15.49 8.32
N GLY A 56 -3.95 14.27 7.83
CA GLY A 56 -3.64 13.84 6.47
C GLY A 56 -2.17 13.45 6.22
N HIS A 57 -1.35 13.37 7.26
CA HIS A 57 0.08 13.04 7.19
C HIS A 57 0.43 11.84 8.06
N ILE A 58 1.53 11.16 7.74
CA ILE A 58 2.07 10.05 8.51
C ILE A 58 3.54 10.36 8.80
N GLU A 59 3.97 10.07 10.03
CA GLU A 59 5.37 10.20 10.42
C GLU A 59 6.23 9.16 9.69
N LEU A 60 7.41 9.59 9.23
CA LEU A 60 8.32 8.71 8.52
C LEU A 60 8.90 7.61 9.44
N PRO A 61 9.19 6.41 8.91
CA PRO A 61 9.84 5.36 9.68
C PRO A 61 11.23 5.79 10.19
N ASP A 62 11.48 5.61 11.48
CA ASP A 62 12.73 5.98 12.15
C ASP A 62 13.54 4.77 12.67
N LYS A 63 12.95 3.57 12.62
CA LYS A 63 13.58 2.30 13.00
C LYS A 63 14.35 1.68 11.81
N PRO A 64 15.37 0.84 12.07
CA PRO A 64 16.14 0.18 11.01
C PRO A 64 15.30 -0.67 10.05
N GLY A 65 15.79 -0.83 8.82
CA GLY A 65 15.10 -1.59 7.77
C GLY A 65 13.89 -0.83 7.25
N LEU A 66 12.75 -1.52 7.11
CA LEU A 66 11.47 -0.88 6.78
C LEU A 66 10.83 -0.20 8.00
N GLY A 67 11.43 -0.25 9.19
CA GLY A 67 10.89 0.38 10.39
C GLY A 67 9.57 -0.18 10.94
N ILE A 68 9.11 -1.34 10.42
CA ILE A 68 7.94 -2.08 10.90
C ILE A 68 8.33 -3.44 11.46
N GLU A 69 7.51 -3.95 12.37
CA GLU A 69 7.59 -5.33 12.85
C GLU A 69 6.23 -6.01 12.67
N ILE A 70 6.25 -7.17 12.03
CA ILE A 70 5.06 -7.96 11.73
C ILE A 70 4.66 -8.79 12.95
N ASP A 71 3.36 -8.83 13.25
CA ASP A 71 2.79 -9.78 14.20
C ASP A 71 2.41 -11.08 13.46
N GLU A 72 3.35 -12.04 13.46
CA GLU A 72 3.15 -13.33 12.79
C GLU A 72 1.98 -14.14 13.38
N GLN A 73 1.69 -13.99 14.67
CA GLN A 73 0.57 -14.70 15.28
C GLN A 73 -0.75 -14.12 14.77
N ALA A 74 -0.88 -12.80 14.78
CA ALA A 74 -2.07 -12.12 14.29
C ALA A 74 -2.32 -12.39 12.80
N ILE A 75 -1.27 -12.42 11.97
CA ILE A 75 -1.40 -12.78 10.54
C ILE A 75 -1.96 -14.18 10.36
N ARG A 76 -1.45 -15.18 11.10
CA ARG A 76 -1.93 -16.58 10.99
C ARG A 76 -3.40 -16.71 11.33
N GLU A 77 -3.90 -15.90 12.26
CA GLU A 77 -5.30 -15.91 12.69
C GLU A 77 -6.22 -15.13 11.73
N ARG A 78 -5.73 -14.04 11.13
CA ARG A 78 -6.57 -13.06 10.43
C ARG A 78 -6.46 -13.06 8.91
N ALA A 79 -5.42 -13.64 8.33
CA ALA A 79 -5.18 -13.65 6.89
C ALA A 79 -5.09 -15.09 6.34
N PRO A 80 -6.14 -15.92 6.49
CA PRO A 80 -6.18 -17.19 5.80
C PRO A 80 -6.14 -16.95 4.29
N TYR A 81 -5.34 -17.74 3.57
CA TYR A 81 -5.30 -17.66 2.12
C TYR A 81 -6.69 -17.91 1.55
N ARG A 82 -7.12 -17.02 0.65
CA ARG A 82 -8.30 -17.20 -0.18
C ARG A 82 -7.89 -16.96 -1.62
N GLU A 83 -8.33 -17.84 -2.49
CA GLU A 83 -8.20 -17.63 -3.92
C GLU A 83 -9.03 -16.41 -4.32
N GLU A 84 -8.35 -15.38 -4.83
CA GLU A 84 -9.01 -14.29 -5.55
C GLU A 84 -9.18 -14.72 -7.02
N LEU A 85 -10.41 -14.65 -7.51
CA LEU A 85 -10.68 -14.84 -8.93
C LEU A 85 -10.16 -13.63 -9.70
N GLY A 86 -9.49 -13.88 -10.82
CA GLY A 86 -8.95 -12.85 -11.71
C GLY A 86 -10.04 -11.88 -12.18
N GLY A 87 -9.63 -10.62 -12.33
CA GLY A 87 -10.48 -9.47 -12.58
C GLY A 87 -11.19 -9.38 -13.94
N GLU A 88 -11.14 -10.41 -14.77
CA GLU A 88 -11.68 -10.31 -16.13
C GLU A 88 -13.22 -10.25 -16.08
N HIS A 89 -13.78 -9.09 -16.44
CA HIS A 89 -15.22 -8.93 -16.56
C HIS A 89 -15.68 -9.29 -17.98
N PHE A 90 -16.57 -10.27 -18.07
CA PHE A 90 -17.18 -10.69 -19.33
C PHE A 90 -18.57 -10.08 -19.47
N TYR A 91 -18.84 -9.46 -20.62
CA TYR A 91 -20.16 -8.94 -20.94
C TYR A 91 -21.02 -10.03 -21.60
N ASP A 92 -22.06 -10.48 -20.89
CA ASP A 92 -23.01 -11.47 -21.43
C ASP A 92 -23.77 -10.97 -22.67
N SER A 93 -23.88 -9.66 -22.85
CA SER A 93 -24.65 -9.04 -23.94
C SER A 93 -24.02 -9.21 -25.32
N ASP A 94 -22.69 -9.27 -25.40
CA ASP A 94 -21.96 -9.32 -26.67
C ASP A 94 -20.72 -10.25 -26.66
N GLY A 95 -20.43 -10.88 -25.52
CA GLY A 95 -19.30 -11.79 -25.36
C GLY A 95 -17.94 -11.09 -25.32
N SER A 96 -17.90 -9.76 -25.19
CA SER A 96 -16.64 -9.00 -25.08
C SER A 96 -16.05 -9.08 -23.67
N VAL A 97 -14.73 -8.87 -23.58
CA VAL A 97 -13.97 -8.78 -22.33
C VAL A 97 -13.65 -7.32 -22.05
N ALA A 98 -13.91 -6.87 -20.83
CA ALA A 98 -13.47 -5.56 -20.36
C ALA A 98 -12.02 -5.64 -19.87
N ASP A 99 -11.30 -4.54 -20.02
CA ASP A 99 -10.12 -4.32 -19.19
C ASP A 99 -10.56 -4.32 -17.71
N TRP A 100 -9.68 -4.78 -16.82
CA TRP A 100 -9.99 -4.92 -15.40
C TRP A 100 -10.07 -3.56 -14.68
#